data_AF-A0A3M1KMS3-F1
#
_entry.id   AF-A0A3M1KMS3-F1
#
_cell.length_a   1.000
_cell.length_b   1.000
_cell.length_c   1.000
_cell.angle_alpha   90.00
_cell.angle_beta   90.00
_cell.angle_gamma   90.00
#
_symmetry.space_group_name_H-M   'P 1'
#
loop_
_entity.id
_entity.type
_entity.pdbx_description
1 polymer ?
#
loop_
_entity_poly.entity_id
_entity_poly.type
_entity_poly.pdbx_seq_one_letter_code
_entity_poly.pdbx_strand_id
1 'polypeptide(L)'
;ALSESAHAHPVGDTDSEHLFCWLLNDLHQTFDKLPPVQAVAERLVIQCREIAAQGVFNMLLSDGRALYAFCSTQLHQITRRAPFGKATLADDDISIDFAEHTTPNDVVTVLATQPLTVDEVWEKWQPGRLSVLQDGEVVYTSPVA
;
A
#
# COMPACT_ATOMS: atom_id res chain seq x y z
N ALA A 1 22.91 -12.95 17.67
CA ALA A 1 23.73 -11.75 17.51
C ALA A 1 23.06 -10.90 16.43
N LEU A 2 22.45 -9.77 16.82
CA LEU A 2 21.95 -8.79 15.86
C LEU A 2 23.19 -8.13 15.24
N SER A 3 23.35 -8.19 13.91
CA SER A 3 24.56 -7.66 13.27
C SER A 3 24.62 -6.13 13.45
N GLU A 4 25.83 -5.61 13.70
CA GLU A 4 26.15 -4.17 13.76
C GLU A 4 26.04 -3.46 12.40
N SER A 5 25.17 -3.92 11.49
CA SER A 5 25.10 -3.45 10.10
C SER A 5 23.67 -3.32 9.56
N ALA A 6 22.69 -3.10 10.43
CA ALA A 6 21.34 -2.76 10.00
C ALA A 6 21.27 -1.26 9.68
N HIS A 7 20.69 -0.93 8.54
CA HIS A 7 20.50 0.45 8.08
C HIS A 7 19.38 1.17 8.83
N ALA A 8 18.38 0.43 9.32
CA ALA A 8 17.24 0.92 10.06
C ALA A 8 17.06 0.11 11.36
N HIS A 9 16.74 0.81 12.44
CA HIS A 9 16.42 0.23 13.74
C HIS A 9 15.11 0.83 14.26
N PRO A 10 14.26 0.02 14.92
CA PRO A 10 13.05 0.52 15.55
C PRO A 10 13.44 1.44 16.72
N VAL A 11 12.69 2.53 16.88
CA VAL A 11 12.80 3.45 18.00
C VAL A 11 11.79 3.09 19.09
N GLY A 12 10.59 2.65 18.69
CA GLY A 12 9.57 2.10 19.58
C GLY A 12 9.60 0.57 19.65
N ASP A 13 8.59 0.02 20.32
CA ASP A 13 8.48 -1.40 20.65
C ASP A 13 7.33 -2.11 19.92
N THR A 14 6.73 -1.47 18.91
CA THR A 14 5.60 -2.08 18.18
C THR A 14 6.09 -3.12 17.19
N ASP A 15 5.35 -4.22 17.05
CA ASP A 15 5.60 -5.24 16.03
C ASP A 15 5.65 -4.65 14.62
N SER A 16 4.76 -3.72 14.30
CA SER A 16 4.73 -3.02 13.00
C SER A 16 6.02 -2.26 12.69
N GLU A 17 6.63 -1.60 13.68
CA GLU A 17 7.87 -0.85 13.50
C GLU A 17 9.07 -1.78 13.33
N HIS A 18 9.12 -2.85 14.13
CA HIS A 18 10.14 -3.90 13.96
C HIS A 18 10.07 -4.54 12.57
N LEU A 19 8.86 -4.87 12.09
CA LEU A 19 8.64 -5.40 10.75
C LEU A 19 9.03 -4.39 9.67
N PHE A 20 8.71 -3.11 9.86
CA PHE A 20 9.11 -2.05 8.93
C PHE A 20 10.63 -1.93 8.81
N CYS A 21 11.36 -1.87 9.93
CA CYS A 21 12.82 -1.84 9.90
C CYS A 21 13.42 -3.10 9.29
N TRP A 22 12.84 -4.27 9.56
CA TRP A 22 13.26 -5.53 8.95
C TRP A 22 13.10 -5.51 7.42
N LEU A 23 11.94 -5.08 6.91
CA LEU A 23 11.68 -4.91 5.47
C LEU A 23 12.68 -3.94 4.84
N LEU A 24 12.93 -2.78 5.47
CA LEU A 24 13.88 -1.79 4.96
C LEU A 24 15.31 -2.30 4.90
N ASN A 25 15.76 -2.99 5.94
CA ASN A 25 17.11 -3.57 5.99
C ASN A 25 17.30 -4.61 4.89
N ASP A 26 16.29 -5.42 4.64
CA ASP A 26 16.32 -6.42 3.58
C ASP A 26 16.37 -5.79 2.18
N LEU A 27 15.57 -4.75 1.92
CA LEU A 27 15.65 -3.98 0.67
C LEU A 27 17.03 -3.37 0.50
N HIS A 28 17.61 -2.80 1.57
CA HIS A 28 18.94 -2.21 1.52
C HIS A 28 20.04 -3.24 1.24
N GLN A 29 19.95 -4.44 1.83
CA GLN A 29 20.89 -5.54 1.57
C GLN A 29 20.72 -6.14 0.17
N THR A 30 19.52 -6.04 -0.40
CA THR A 30 19.20 -6.63 -1.71
C THR A 30 19.62 -5.75 -2.87
N PHE A 31 19.59 -4.42 -2.70
CA PHE A 31 19.78 -3.47 -3.80
C PHE A 31 20.88 -2.45 -3.49
N ASP A 32 22.03 -2.58 -4.16
CA ASP A 32 23.17 -1.63 -4.04
C ASP A 32 22.86 -0.21 -4.58
N LYS A 33 21.80 -0.09 -5.40
CA LYS A 33 21.35 1.15 -6.02
C LYS A 33 19.83 1.15 -6.09
N LEU A 34 19.22 2.31 -6.32
CA LEU A 34 17.77 2.43 -6.47
C LEU A 34 17.28 1.49 -7.59
N PRO A 35 16.52 0.42 -7.26
CA PRO A 35 16.04 -0.53 -8.25
C PRO A 35 14.77 -0.01 -8.95
N PRO A 36 14.37 -0.63 -10.07
CA PRO A 36 13.06 -0.39 -10.65
C PRO A 36 11.93 -0.77 -9.68
N VAL A 37 10.81 -0.05 -9.76
CA VAL A 37 9.61 -0.26 -8.92
C VAL A 37 9.15 -1.72 -8.88
N GLN A 38 9.17 -2.40 -10.03
CA GLN A 38 8.78 -3.80 -10.13
C GLN A 38 9.71 -4.73 -9.34
N ALA A 39 11.02 -4.48 -9.35
CA ALA A 39 11.96 -5.31 -8.60
C ALA A 39 11.77 -5.16 -7.08
N VAL A 40 11.46 -3.95 -6.60
CA VAL A 40 11.07 -3.72 -5.21
C VAL A 40 9.79 -4.49 -4.88
N ALA A 41 8.78 -4.41 -5.74
CA ALA A 41 7.50 -5.08 -5.57
C ALA A 41 7.64 -6.60 -5.48
N GLU A 42 8.47 -7.18 -6.35
CA GLU A 42 8.79 -8.61 -6.38
C GLU A 42 9.54 -9.07 -5.12
N ARG A 43 10.44 -8.23 -4.58
CA ARG A 43 11.09 -8.52 -3.30
C ARG A 43 10.10 -8.43 -2.14
N LEU A 44 9.33 -7.34 -2.07
CA LEU A 44 8.38 -7.10 -1.00
C LEU A 44 7.30 -8.18 -0.93
N VAL A 45 6.78 -8.67 -2.07
CA VAL A 45 5.70 -9.67 -2.03
C VAL A 45 6.16 -10.99 -1.40
N ILE A 46 7.43 -11.38 -1.58
CA ILE A 46 8.00 -12.57 -0.94
C ILE A 46 8.00 -12.39 0.58
N GLN A 47 8.56 -11.28 1.05
CA GLN A 47 8.65 -10.96 2.47
C GLN A 47 7.28 -10.80 3.13
N CYS A 48 6.36 -10.08 2.48
CA CYS A 48 5.02 -9.85 3.00
C CYS A 48 4.25 -11.18 3.16
N ARG A 49 4.47 -12.16 2.27
CA ARG A 49 3.87 -13.50 2.39
C ARG A 49 4.44 -14.29 3.55
N GLU A 50 5.76 -14.22 3.77
CA GLU A 50 6.41 -14.86 4.92
C GLU A 50 5.90 -14.30 6.26
N ILE A 51 5.68 -12.99 6.32
CA ILE A 51 5.08 -12.33 7.48
C ILE A 51 3.60 -12.74 7.62
N ALA A 52 2.83 -12.68 6.53
CA ALA A 52 1.40 -13.00 6.55
C ALA A 52 1.11 -14.48 6.88
N ALA A 53 2.06 -15.38 6.66
CA ALA A 53 1.95 -16.77 7.11
C ALA A 53 1.93 -16.92 8.65
N GLN A 54 2.38 -15.88 9.38
CA GLN A 54 2.45 -15.86 10.84
C GLN A 54 1.33 -15.04 11.49
N GLY A 55 0.55 -14.28 10.71
CA GLY A 55 -0.52 -13.44 11.23
C GLY A 55 -1.08 -12.46 10.20
N VAL A 56 -1.93 -11.55 10.66
CA VAL A 56 -2.50 -10.50 9.80
C VAL A 56 -1.43 -9.44 9.51
N PHE A 57 -1.22 -9.14 8.22
CA PHE A 57 -0.27 -8.14 7.77
C PHE A 57 -0.79 -7.41 6.52
N ASN A 58 -1.57 -6.36 6.70
CA ASN A 58 -1.86 -5.42 5.62
C ASN A 58 -0.80 -4.32 5.65
N MET A 59 -0.22 -3.99 4.51
CA MET A 59 0.87 -3.03 4.43
C MET A 59 0.58 -1.97 3.38
N LEU A 60 0.86 -0.72 3.73
CA LEU A 60 1.02 0.40 2.80
C LEU A 60 2.42 0.97 3.04
N LEU A 61 3.29 0.92 2.03
CA LEU A 61 4.66 1.40 2.09
C LEU A 61 4.90 2.36 0.92
N SER A 62 5.53 3.51 1.16
CA SER A 62 5.80 4.49 0.12
C SER A 62 7.20 5.09 0.23
N ASP A 63 7.79 5.40 -0.91
CA ASP A 63 9.02 6.19 -1.06
C ASP A 63 8.74 7.63 -1.54
N GLY A 64 7.47 8.05 -1.53
CA GLY A 64 7.00 9.33 -2.06
C GLY A 64 6.80 9.38 -3.58
N ARG A 65 7.19 8.35 -4.32
CA ARG A 65 6.98 8.24 -5.78
C ARG A 65 6.04 7.09 -6.14
N ALA A 66 6.10 6.00 -5.39
CA ALA A 66 5.24 4.85 -5.52
C ALA A 66 4.62 4.48 -4.17
N LEU A 67 3.44 3.87 -4.21
CA LEU A 67 2.79 3.25 -3.08
C LEU A 67 2.71 1.74 -3.32
N TYR A 68 3.39 0.96 -2.48
CA TYR A 68 3.35 -0.49 -2.43
C TYR A 68 2.30 -0.90 -1.41
N ALA A 69 1.29 -1.66 -1.85
CA ALA A 69 0.19 -2.08 -1.01
C ALA A 69 0.07 -3.60 -1.03
N PHE A 70 0.06 -4.23 0.15
CA PHE A 70 -0.10 -5.68 0.31
C PHE A 70 -1.35 -5.99 1.14
N CYS A 71 -2.15 -6.94 0.64
CA CYS A 71 -3.36 -7.41 1.29
C CYS A 71 -3.14 -8.82 1.86
N SER A 72 -3.26 -8.99 3.18
CA SER A 72 -3.30 -10.31 3.84
C SER A 72 -4.71 -10.75 4.21
N THR A 73 -5.64 -9.80 4.40
CA THR A 73 -6.99 -10.10 4.89
C THR A 73 -8.05 -9.37 4.08
N GLN A 74 -8.21 -8.06 4.31
CA GLN A 74 -9.15 -7.21 3.62
C GLN A 74 -8.48 -5.90 3.25
N LEU A 75 -8.50 -5.61 1.95
CA LEU A 75 -8.13 -4.32 1.40
C LEU A 75 -9.05 -4.07 0.19
N HIS A 76 -9.50 -2.85 0.06
CA HIS A 76 -10.42 -2.40 -0.97
C HIS A 76 -9.82 -1.19 -1.68
N GLN A 77 -10.05 -1.11 -2.98
CA GLN A 77 -9.56 -0.03 -3.84
C GLN A 77 -10.72 0.65 -4.56
N ILE A 78 -10.64 1.97 -4.69
CA ILE A 78 -11.40 2.72 -5.69
C ILE A 78 -10.48 3.71 -6.38
N THR A 79 -10.59 3.82 -7.70
CA THR A 79 -9.86 4.81 -8.50
C THR A 79 -10.85 5.79 -9.11
N ARG A 80 -10.73 7.06 -8.71
CA ARG A 80 -11.53 8.18 -9.21
C ARG A 80 -10.71 8.96 -10.23
N ARG A 81 -11.37 9.39 -11.30
CA ARG A 81 -10.78 10.19 -12.37
C ARG A 81 -11.61 11.44 -12.54
N ALA A 82 -10.95 12.57 -12.78
CA ALA A 82 -11.65 13.80 -13.12
C ALA A 82 -12.58 13.62 -14.34
N PRO A 83 -13.73 14.32 -14.37
CA PRO A 83 -14.27 15.18 -13.32
C PRO A 83 -14.79 14.37 -12.13
N PHE A 84 -14.41 14.76 -10.92
CA PHE A 84 -14.85 14.07 -9.69
C PHE A 84 -16.33 14.33 -9.44
N GLY A 85 -17.08 13.25 -9.23
CA GLY A 85 -18.44 13.32 -8.71
C GLY A 85 -18.45 13.49 -7.19
N LYS A 86 -19.65 13.66 -6.63
CA LYS A 86 -19.85 13.56 -5.18
C LYS A 86 -19.85 12.09 -4.78
N ALA A 87 -19.30 11.79 -3.61
CA ALA A 87 -19.36 10.46 -3.01
C ALA A 87 -19.91 10.56 -1.58
N THR A 88 -20.75 9.61 -1.20
CA THR A 88 -21.40 9.58 0.11
C THR A 88 -20.62 8.67 1.04
N LEU A 89 -19.97 9.24 2.07
CA LEU A 89 -19.23 8.42 3.04
C LEU A 89 -20.17 7.47 3.78
N ALA A 90 -19.67 6.26 4.07
CA ALA A 90 -20.41 5.21 4.74
C ALA A 90 -20.50 5.38 6.27
N ASP A 91 -19.70 6.28 6.84
CA ASP A 91 -19.61 6.52 8.28
C ASP A 91 -20.00 7.98 8.62
N ASP A 92 -20.44 8.21 9.86
CA ASP A 92 -21.17 9.40 10.33
C ASP A 92 -20.53 10.77 9.94
N ASP A 93 -21.37 11.64 9.36
CA ASP A 93 -21.34 13.11 9.28
C ASP A 93 -20.08 13.85 8.74
N ILE A 94 -19.16 13.17 8.05
CA ILE A 94 -18.09 13.86 7.30
C ILE A 94 -18.27 13.60 5.81
N SER A 95 -18.38 14.66 5.01
CA SER A 95 -18.33 14.57 3.55
C SER A 95 -17.00 15.16 3.06
N ILE A 96 -16.21 14.37 2.32
CA ILE A 96 -15.01 14.89 1.65
C ILE A 96 -15.40 15.24 0.22
N ASP A 97 -15.37 16.53 -0.13
CA ASP A 97 -15.52 16.96 -1.52
C ASP A 97 -14.15 16.90 -2.22
N PHE A 98 -13.93 15.85 -3.01
CA PHE A 98 -12.70 15.68 -3.79
C PHE A 98 -12.58 16.67 -4.95
N ALA A 99 -13.67 17.37 -5.32
CA ALA A 99 -13.65 18.32 -6.43
C ALA A 99 -12.94 19.64 -6.09
N GLU A 100 -12.83 20.02 -4.80
CA GLU A 100 -12.21 21.29 -4.40
C GLU A 100 -10.66 21.26 -4.42
N HIS A 101 -10.06 20.08 -4.60
CA HIS A 101 -8.60 19.88 -4.48
C HIS A 101 -7.96 19.25 -5.71
N THR A 102 -8.68 19.17 -6.84
CA THR A 102 -8.23 18.40 -7.99
C THR A 102 -8.21 19.19 -9.30
N THR A 103 -7.33 18.79 -10.22
CA THR A 103 -7.28 19.29 -11.59
C THR A 103 -8.12 18.42 -12.54
N PRO A 104 -8.46 18.91 -13.75
CA PRO A 104 -9.25 18.15 -14.74
C PRO A 104 -8.62 16.83 -15.22
N ASN A 105 -7.35 16.57 -14.89
CA ASN A 105 -6.64 15.35 -15.29
C ASN A 105 -6.25 14.48 -14.10
N ASP A 106 -6.69 14.81 -12.88
CA ASP A 106 -6.25 14.07 -11.69
C ASP A 106 -6.86 12.67 -11.66
N VAL A 107 -6.02 11.72 -11.23
CA VAL A 107 -6.39 10.35 -10.91
C VAL A 107 -6.07 10.14 -9.44
N VAL A 108 -7.07 9.74 -8.67
CA VAL A 108 -6.94 9.51 -7.23
C VAL A 108 -7.38 8.09 -6.92
N THR A 109 -6.46 7.28 -6.40
CA THR A 109 -6.80 5.97 -5.87
C THR A 109 -6.81 5.98 -4.36
N VAL A 110 -7.90 5.49 -3.77
CA VAL A 110 -8.06 5.31 -2.33
C VAL A 110 -7.98 3.82 -2.01
N LEU A 111 -7.20 3.49 -0.99
CA LEU A 111 -7.11 2.14 -0.41
C LEU A 111 -7.63 2.18 1.03
N ALA A 112 -8.50 1.25 1.37
CA ALA A 112 -9.08 1.15 2.72
C ALA A 112 -9.35 -0.31 3.10
N THR A 113 -9.38 -0.62 4.38
CA THR A 113 -9.69 -1.97 4.86
C THR A 113 -11.15 -2.36 4.60
N GLN A 114 -12.04 -1.38 4.42
CA GLN A 114 -13.45 -1.55 4.04
C GLN A 114 -13.87 -0.41 3.08
N PRO A 115 -14.90 -0.60 2.24
CA PRO A 115 -15.45 0.48 1.42
C PRO A 115 -15.87 1.67 2.28
N LEU A 116 -15.41 2.87 1.92
CA LEU A 116 -15.72 4.10 2.66
C LEU A 116 -16.93 4.84 2.11
N THR A 117 -17.52 4.38 1.01
CA THR A 117 -18.67 5.01 0.36
C THR A 117 -19.72 3.96 0.00
N VAL A 118 -20.99 4.35 0.01
CA VAL A 118 -22.14 3.44 -0.22
C VAL A 118 -22.67 3.47 -1.66
N ASP A 119 -22.36 4.55 -2.38
CA ASP A 119 -22.83 4.86 -3.74
C ASP A 119 -21.77 4.61 -4.82
N GLU A 120 -20.63 4.02 -4.44
CA GLU A 120 -19.54 3.67 -5.37
C GLU A 120 -19.17 2.19 -5.27
N VAL A 121 -18.61 1.65 -6.36
CA VAL A 121 -18.13 0.26 -6.42
C VAL A 121 -16.65 0.23 -6.05
N TRP A 122 -16.34 -0.42 -4.93
CA TRP A 122 -14.98 -0.70 -4.50
C TRP A 122 -14.53 -2.08 -4.95
N GLU A 123 -13.32 -2.18 -5.50
CA GLU A 123 -12.68 -3.46 -5.80
C GLU A 123 -12.13 -4.07 -4.52
N LYS A 124 -12.65 -5.22 -4.11
CA LYS A 124 -12.08 -6.00 -3.02
C LYS A 124 -10.86 -6.79 -3.52
N TRP A 125 -9.72 -6.60 -2.86
CA TRP A 125 -8.50 -7.34 -3.18
C TRP A 125 -8.50 -8.75 -2.56
N GLN A 126 -7.81 -9.66 -3.24
CA GLN A 126 -7.56 -11.00 -2.73
C GLN A 126 -6.36 -10.98 -1.75
N PRO A 127 -6.43 -11.72 -0.63
CA PRO A 127 -5.26 -11.99 0.21
C PRO A 127 -4.08 -12.54 -0.61
N GLY A 128 -2.86 -12.11 -0.27
CA GLY A 128 -1.62 -12.48 -0.97
C GLY A 128 -1.27 -11.59 -2.17
N ARG A 129 -2.14 -10.65 -2.56
CA ARG A 129 -1.90 -9.65 -3.59
C ARG A 129 -1.00 -8.52 -3.07
N LEU A 130 0.00 -8.15 -3.88
CA LEU A 130 0.70 -6.86 -3.78
C LEU A 130 0.41 -6.05 -5.05
N SER A 131 0.06 -4.78 -4.92
CA SER A 131 -0.01 -3.85 -6.05
C SER A 131 0.85 -2.63 -5.79
N VAL A 132 1.34 -2.03 -6.88
CA VAL A 132 2.07 -0.76 -6.83
C VAL A 132 1.29 0.31 -7.58
N LEU A 133 1.19 1.48 -6.96
CA LEU A 133 0.53 2.63 -7.50
C LEU A 133 1.51 3.78 -7.75
N GLN A 134 1.37 4.46 -8.88
CA GLN A 134 2.08 5.69 -9.22
C GLN A 134 1.09 6.65 -9.90
N ASP A 135 1.11 7.93 -9.53
CA ASP A 135 0.23 8.96 -10.08
C ASP A 135 -1.27 8.56 -10.09
N GLY A 136 -1.69 7.87 -9.02
CA GLY A 136 -3.05 7.36 -8.87
C GLY A 136 -3.37 6.10 -9.66
N GLU A 137 -2.46 5.57 -10.47
CA GLU A 137 -2.66 4.39 -11.31
C GLU A 137 -2.00 3.14 -10.74
N VAL A 138 -2.61 1.97 -10.94
CA VAL A 138 -1.96 0.69 -10.66
C VAL A 138 -0.99 0.37 -11.80
N VAL A 139 0.31 0.42 -11.51
CA VAL A 139 1.38 0.16 -12.49
C VAL A 139 1.91 -1.27 -12.42
N TYR A 140 1.66 -1.98 -11.33
CA TYR A 140 2.05 -3.38 -11.15
C TYR A 140 1.09 -4.08 -10.20
N THR A 141 0.83 -5.37 -10.46
CA THR A 141 0.13 -6.27 -9.54
C THR A 141 0.82 -7.63 -9.57
N SER A 142 1.19 -8.13 -8.40
CA SER A 142 1.78 -9.46 -8.26
C SER A 142 0.72 -10.54 -8.45
N PRO A 143 1.09 -11.71 -8.99
CA PRO A 143 0.18 -12.86 -9.04
C PRO A 143 -0.12 -13.31 -7.61
N VAL A 144 -1.37 -13.61 -7.29
CA VAL A 144 -1.75 -14.27 -6.03
C VAL A 144 -1.32 -15.74 -6.13
N ALA A 145 -0.64 -16.24 -5.10
CA ALA A 145 -0.18 -17.63 -5.04
C ALA A 145 -1.31 -18.56 -4.56
#